data_AF-A0AAC8VGN0-F1
#
_entry.id   AF-A0AAC8VGN0-F1
#
_cell.length_a   1.000
_cell.length_b   1.000
_cell.length_c   1.000
_cell.angle_alpha   90.00
_cell.angle_beta   90.00
_cell.angle_gamma   90.00
#
_symmetry.space_group_name_H-M   'P 1'
#
loop_
_entity.id
_entity.type
_entity.pdbx_description
1 polymer ?
#
loop_
_entity_poly.entity_id
_entity_poly.type
_entity_poly.pdbx_seq_one_letter_code
_entity_poly.pdbx_strand_id
1 'polypeptide(L)'
;MHYVINKLKSQIEKQKATLLDDEESLSIESLLSSDKFQSIINNCRSFRSRFYTPFVTLILFIRQVLSPDKSCKNTVATFLASVSTEDNNNIPSSNTGPYCKARQKLPIETLESLVKLSGDSLSKSSNARWKIYNREVKLIDGTSLTMADSEENQSRYPQHDAQKAGAGFPIMRLVAIMSLTTGGIIDYAVGAYKGKGTGEHALLRQTPSVI
;
A
#
# COMPACT_ATOMS: atom_id res chain seq x y z
N MET A 1 -18.16 20.28 -12.60
CA MET A 1 -17.09 19.24 -12.57
C MET A 1 -15.88 19.68 -11.74
N HIS A 2 -15.28 20.85 -12.00
CA HIS A 2 -14.12 21.38 -11.23
C HIS A 2 -14.33 21.45 -9.70
N TYR A 3 -15.49 21.93 -9.24
CA TYR A 3 -15.80 22.04 -7.81
C TYR A 3 -15.78 20.68 -7.08
N VAL A 4 -16.37 19.64 -7.70
CA VAL A 4 -16.44 18.29 -7.13
C VAL A 4 -15.04 17.68 -7.00
N ILE A 5 -14.20 17.85 -8.03
CA ILE A 5 -12.81 17.36 -8.02
C ILE A 5 -12.00 18.04 -6.90
N ASN A 6 -12.14 19.36 -6.74
CA ASN A 6 -11.42 20.09 -5.68
C ASN A 6 -11.87 19.68 -4.28
N LYS A 7 -13.19 19.46 -4.09
CA LYS A 7 -13.73 18.95 -2.82
C LYS A 7 -13.17 17.56 -2.49
N LEU A 8 -13.13 16.66 -3.47
CA LEU A 8 -12.57 15.31 -3.28
C LEU A 8 -11.09 15.34 -2.96
N LYS A 9 -10.30 16.16 -3.67
CA LYS A 9 -8.87 16.35 -3.35
C LYS A 9 -8.67 16.84 -1.93
N SER A 10 -9.43 17.86 -1.52
CA SER A 10 -9.36 18.39 -0.14
C SER A 10 -9.72 17.32 0.90
N GLN A 11 -10.72 16.49 0.63
CA GLN A 11 -11.11 15.38 1.51
C GLN A 11 -10.02 14.32 1.62
N ILE A 12 -9.37 13.97 0.50
CA ILE A 12 -8.24 13.02 0.48
C ILE A 12 -7.07 13.56 1.30
N GLU A 13 -6.69 14.82 1.12
CA GLU A 13 -5.59 15.42 1.89
C GLU A 13 -5.91 15.48 3.39
N LYS A 14 -7.16 15.77 3.76
CA LYS A 14 -7.60 15.70 5.16
C LYS A 14 -7.45 14.29 5.74
N GLN A 15 -7.87 13.26 5.00
CA GLN A 15 -7.74 11.87 5.44
C GLN A 15 -6.28 11.44 5.57
N LYS A 16 -5.40 11.86 4.65
CA LYS A 16 -3.96 11.61 4.76
C LYS A 16 -3.38 12.25 6.03
N ALA A 17 -3.75 13.50 6.32
CA ALA A 17 -3.29 14.19 7.52
C ALA A 17 -3.71 13.44 8.79
N THR A 18 -4.98 13.02 8.88
CA THR A 18 -5.48 12.21 10.00
C THR A 18 -4.71 10.90 10.17
N LEU A 19 -4.37 10.20 9.07
CA LEU A 19 -3.60 8.95 9.14
C LEU A 19 -2.13 9.15 9.57
N LEU A 20 -1.59 10.35 9.36
CA LEU A 20 -0.21 10.70 9.70
C LEU A 20 -0.09 11.30 11.11
N ASP A 21 -1.20 11.75 11.69
CA ASP A 21 -1.26 12.31 13.02
C ASP A 21 -1.23 11.21 14.08
N ASP A 22 -0.32 11.33 15.04
CA ASP A 22 -0.06 10.31 16.06
C ASP A 22 -0.98 10.49 17.29
N GLU A 23 -1.79 11.56 17.33
CA GLU A 23 -2.68 11.88 18.46
C GLU A 23 -4.05 11.16 18.44
N GLU A 24 -4.45 10.54 17.32
CA GLU A 24 -5.76 9.87 17.22
C GLU A 24 -5.68 8.34 17.34
N SER A 25 -6.74 7.73 17.91
CA SER A 25 -6.92 6.26 18.01
C SER A 25 -6.93 5.53 16.65
N LEU A 26 -6.96 6.28 15.55
CA LEU A 26 -6.97 5.81 14.17
C LEU A 26 -5.58 5.86 13.49
N SER A 27 -4.50 6.01 14.26
CA SER A 27 -3.15 6.00 13.69
C SER A 27 -2.87 4.69 12.93
N ILE A 28 -2.05 4.79 11.88
CA ILE A 28 -1.60 3.60 11.11
C ILE A 28 -0.95 2.56 12.03
N GLU A 29 -0.29 3.04 13.09
CA GLU A 29 0.39 2.21 14.07
C GLU A 29 -0.61 1.38 14.87
N SER A 30 -1.72 1.97 15.33
CA SER A 30 -2.75 1.22 16.07
C SER A 30 -3.37 0.11 15.21
N LEU A 31 -3.62 0.40 13.93
CA LEU A 31 -4.20 -0.55 12.98
C LEU A 31 -3.25 -1.74 12.71
N LEU A 32 -1.97 -1.45 12.45
CA LEU A 32 -0.97 -2.48 12.15
C LEU A 32 -0.47 -3.21 13.42
N SER A 33 -0.75 -2.70 14.62
CA SER A 33 -0.35 -3.33 15.89
C SER A 33 -1.25 -4.49 16.32
N SER A 34 -2.39 -4.71 15.66
CA SER A 34 -3.27 -5.83 16.00
C SER A 34 -2.60 -7.19 15.80
N ASP A 35 -2.93 -8.17 16.65
CA ASP A 35 -2.27 -9.49 16.69
C ASP A 35 -2.20 -10.19 15.34
N LYS A 36 -3.27 -10.06 14.52
CA LYS A 36 -3.34 -10.66 13.19
C LYS A 36 -2.32 -10.04 12.23
N PHE A 37 -2.16 -8.72 12.25
CA PHE A 37 -1.18 -8.03 11.42
C PHE A 37 0.25 -8.34 11.90
N GLN A 38 0.48 -8.30 13.22
CA GLN A 38 1.78 -8.64 13.80
C GLN A 38 2.21 -10.07 13.50
N SER A 39 1.27 -11.03 13.50
CA SER A 39 1.58 -12.42 13.12
C SER A 39 2.13 -12.52 11.69
N ILE A 40 1.52 -11.82 10.73
CA ILE A 40 1.99 -11.81 9.33
C ILE A 40 3.34 -11.08 9.22
N ILE A 41 3.47 -9.93 9.87
CA ILE A 41 4.66 -9.08 9.80
C ILE A 41 5.88 -9.75 10.47
N ASN A 42 5.69 -10.40 11.61
CA ASN A 42 6.78 -11.07 12.33
C ASN A 42 7.26 -12.34 11.64
N ASN A 43 6.38 -12.98 10.85
CA ASN A 43 6.72 -14.19 10.09
C ASN A 43 7.10 -13.90 8.63
N CYS A 44 7.17 -12.64 8.20
CA CYS A 44 7.43 -12.29 6.80
C CYS A 44 8.79 -12.78 6.29
N ARG A 45 9.81 -12.78 7.16
CA ARG A 45 11.17 -13.28 6.90
C ARG A 45 11.96 -13.33 8.19
N SER A 46 13.16 -13.90 8.16
CA SER A 46 14.13 -13.70 9.24
C SER A 46 14.62 -12.24 9.29
N PHE A 47 14.65 -11.66 10.49
CA PHE A 47 15.20 -10.33 10.74
C PHE A 47 15.80 -10.24 12.15
N ARG A 48 16.67 -9.25 12.36
CA ARG A 48 17.21 -8.92 13.68
C ARG A 48 16.41 -7.74 14.24
N SER A 49 16.10 -7.76 15.54
CA SER A 49 15.49 -6.60 16.20
C SER A 49 16.52 -5.47 16.32
N ARG A 50 16.32 -4.44 15.51
CA ARG A 50 17.08 -3.20 15.36
C ARG A 50 16.06 -2.08 15.08
N PHE A 51 16.49 -0.88 14.71
CA PHE A 51 15.56 0.23 14.44
C PHE A 51 14.54 -0.04 13.33
N TYR A 52 14.98 -0.60 12.19
CA TYR A 52 14.12 -0.86 11.04
C TYR A 52 13.67 -2.33 11.00
N THR A 53 12.82 -2.73 11.95
CA THR A 53 12.07 -4.00 11.87
C THR A 53 11.10 -3.99 10.69
N PRO A 54 10.57 -5.14 10.21
CA PRO A 54 9.55 -5.16 9.18
C PRO A 54 8.33 -4.29 9.52
N PHE A 55 7.89 -4.31 10.79
CA PHE A 55 6.79 -3.47 11.28
C PHE A 55 7.08 -1.97 11.15
N VAL A 56 8.20 -1.51 11.74
CA VAL A 56 8.61 -0.10 11.66
C VAL A 56 8.80 0.33 10.21
N THR A 57 9.46 -0.52 9.40
CA THR A 57 9.70 -0.23 7.98
C THR A 57 8.40 -0.05 7.21
N LEU A 58 7.39 -0.89 7.47
CA LEU A 58 6.08 -0.80 6.83
C LEU A 58 5.36 0.49 7.20
N ILE A 59 5.30 0.84 8.50
CA ILE A 59 4.72 2.10 8.96
C ILE A 59 5.40 3.28 8.28
N LEU A 60 6.73 3.35 8.34
CA LEU A 60 7.50 4.43 7.74
C LEU A 60 7.27 4.51 6.23
N PHE A 61 7.13 3.38 5.54
CA PHE A 61 6.84 3.38 4.10
C PHE A 61 5.44 3.89 3.77
N ILE A 62 4.42 3.52 4.55
CA ILE A 62 3.07 4.07 4.37
C ILE A 62 3.10 5.58 4.65
N ARG A 63 3.74 6.02 5.74
CA ARG A 63 3.92 7.45 6.06
C ARG A 63 4.64 8.19 4.93
N GLN A 64 5.70 7.61 4.36
CA GLN A 64 6.42 8.16 3.22
C GLN A 64 5.49 8.39 2.01
N VAL A 65 4.63 7.41 1.69
CA VAL A 65 3.74 7.49 0.52
C VAL A 65 2.63 8.52 0.72
N LEU A 66 2.10 8.63 1.95
CA LEU A 66 1.05 9.58 2.31
C LEU A 66 1.57 11.01 2.52
N SER A 67 2.85 11.18 2.85
CA SER A 67 3.45 12.49 3.08
C SER A 67 3.45 13.36 1.80
N PRO A 68 3.28 14.69 1.94
CA PRO A 68 3.55 15.64 0.87
C PRO A 68 5.00 15.57 0.37
N ASP A 69 5.97 15.41 1.30
CA ASP A 69 7.37 15.14 0.97
C ASP A 69 7.65 13.63 1.08
N LYS A 70 7.64 12.97 -0.08
CA LYS A 70 7.84 11.54 -0.22
C LYS A 70 9.30 11.11 -0.20
N SER A 71 10.24 12.00 0.13
CA SER A 71 11.66 11.66 0.17
C SER A 71 11.97 10.73 1.35
N CYS A 72 12.91 9.80 1.15
CA CYS A 72 13.40 8.96 2.26
C CYS A 72 14.05 9.81 3.36
N LYS A 73 14.60 10.98 3.00
CA LYS A 73 15.22 11.91 3.96
C LYS A 73 14.18 12.47 4.92
N ASN A 74 13.04 12.92 4.40
CA ASN A 74 11.93 13.39 5.23
C ASN A 74 11.43 12.29 6.17
N THR A 75 11.15 11.09 5.64
CA THR A 75 10.68 9.95 6.43
C THR A 75 11.64 9.58 7.57
N VAL A 76 12.95 9.53 7.29
CA VAL A 76 13.95 9.22 8.33
C VAL A 76 14.08 10.37 9.33
N ALA A 77 14.02 11.63 8.90
CA ALA A 77 14.07 12.77 9.80
C ALA A 77 12.86 12.78 10.77
N THR A 78 11.66 12.54 10.28
CA THR A 78 10.44 12.44 11.12
C THR A 78 10.54 11.25 12.08
N PHE A 79 11.01 10.09 11.61
CA PHE A 79 11.25 8.93 12.47
C PHE A 79 12.27 9.22 13.58
N LEU A 80 13.34 9.94 13.28
CA LEU A 80 14.33 10.32 14.30
C LEU A 80 13.76 11.30 15.32
N ALA A 81 12.88 12.20 14.90
CA ALA A 81 12.19 13.12 15.80
C ALA A 81 11.18 12.39 16.73
N SER A 82 10.58 11.28 16.27
CA SER A 82 9.61 10.51 17.07
C SER A 82 10.26 9.54 18.05
N VAL A 83 11.51 9.12 17.80
CA VAL A 83 12.29 8.28 18.72
C VAL A 83 12.87 9.17 19.82
N SER A 84 12.05 9.46 20.85
CA SER A 84 12.43 10.27 22.03
C SER A 84 13.67 9.73 22.75
N THR A 85 14.52 10.67 23.15
CA THR A 85 15.89 10.51 23.67
C THR A 85 15.95 10.06 25.13
N GLU A 86 15.32 8.94 25.51
CA GLU A 86 15.54 8.39 26.86
C GLU A 86 16.90 7.65 26.98
N ASP A 87 17.42 7.11 25.87
CA ASP A 87 18.76 6.54 25.77
C ASP A 87 19.61 7.29 24.73
N ASN A 88 20.37 8.30 25.17
CA ASN A 88 21.26 9.12 24.33
C ASN A 88 22.28 8.31 23.50
N ASN A 89 22.45 7.02 23.78
CA ASN A 89 23.40 6.14 23.09
C ASN A 89 22.78 5.25 22.00
N ASN A 90 21.46 5.27 21.79
CA ASN A 90 20.78 4.37 20.84
C ASN A 90 19.88 5.12 19.85
N ILE A 91 20.40 6.18 19.25
CA ILE A 91 19.70 6.97 18.21
C ILE A 91 20.07 6.42 16.82
N PRO A 92 19.09 6.17 15.92
CA PRO A 92 19.39 5.76 14.56
C PRO A 92 20.15 6.85 13.79
N SER A 93 20.96 6.45 12.81
CA SER A 93 21.62 7.41 11.91
C SER A 93 20.60 8.13 11.01
N SER A 94 20.86 9.39 10.69
CA SER A 94 20.13 10.17 9.66
C SER A 94 20.39 9.69 8.23
N ASN A 95 21.30 8.74 8.03
CA ASN A 95 21.50 8.09 6.74
C ASN A 95 20.23 7.32 6.32
N THR A 96 19.75 7.56 5.11
CA THR A 96 18.57 6.89 4.56
C THR A 96 18.85 5.46 4.08
N GLY A 97 20.12 5.10 3.90
CA GLY A 97 20.56 3.80 3.38
C GLY A 97 19.98 2.60 4.13
N PRO A 98 20.07 2.54 5.48
CA PRO A 98 19.46 1.48 6.27
C PRO A 98 17.94 1.35 6.06
N TYR A 99 17.21 2.47 6.04
CA TYR A 99 15.78 2.48 5.77
C TYR A 99 15.46 1.95 4.36
N CYS A 100 16.14 2.46 3.33
CA CYS A 100 15.97 1.99 1.95
C CYS A 100 16.24 0.49 1.81
N LYS A 101 17.30 -0.02 2.44
CA LYS A 101 17.64 -1.45 2.45
C LYS A 101 16.61 -2.29 3.19
N ALA A 102 16.03 -1.78 4.28
CA ALA A 102 14.97 -2.47 5.01
C ALA A 102 13.69 -2.55 4.15
N ARG A 103 13.32 -1.45 3.50
CA ARG A 103 12.15 -1.35 2.60
C ARG A 103 12.24 -2.34 1.45
N GLN A 104 13.40 -2.46 0.80
CA GLN A 104 13.64 -3.43 -0.27
C GLN A 104 13.52 -4.90 0.17
N LYS A 105 13.60 -5.18 1.48
CA LYS A 105 13.48 -6.52 2.05
C LYS A 105 12.07 -6.86 2.52
N LEU A 106 11.08 -6.00 2.30
CA LEU A 106 9.68 -6.34 2.56
C LEU A 106 9.19 -7.28 1.46
N PRO A 107 8.79 -8.53 1.78
CA PRO A 107 8.28 -9.45 0.78
C PRO A 107 6.93 -8.98 0.23
N ILE A 108 6.73 -9.13 -1.08
CA ILE A 108 5.49 -8.71 -1.75
C ILE A 108 4.31 -9.52 -1.24
N GLU A 109 4.51 -10.82 -0.99
CA GLU A 109 3.51 -11.76 -0.49
C GLU A 109 2.99 -11.35 0.88
N THR A 110 3.85 -10.72 1.70
CA THR A 110 3.46 -10.15 2.99
C THR A 110 2.52 -8.97 2.78
N LEU A 111 2.85 -8.05 1.87
CA LEU A 111 2.00 -6.89 1.56
C LEU A 111 0.65 -7.33 0.99
N GLU A 112 0.64 -8.31 0.08
CA GLU A 112 -0.58 -8.93 -0.45
C GLU A 112 -1.46 -9.49 0.67
N SER A 113 -0.86 -10.23 1.60
CA SER A 113 -1.57 -10.83 2.74
C SER A 113 -2.15 -9.77 3.67
N LEU A 114 -1.42 -8.68 3.90
CA LEU A 114 -1.89 -7.56 4.71
C LEU A 114 -3.06 -6.81 4.05
N VAL A 115 -3.02 -6.57 2.74
CA VAL A 115 -4.13 -5.96 1.99
C VAL A 115 -5.40 -6.80 2.13
N LYS A 116 -5.30 -8.11 1.90
CA LYS A 116 -6.41 -9.05 2.05
C LYS A 116 -6.98 -9.05 3.48
N LEU A 117 -6.09 -9.10 4.48
CA LEU A 117 -6.49 -9.06 5.89
C LEU A 117 -7.21 -7.75 6.25
N SER A 118 -6.74 -6.60 5.75
CA SER A 118 -7.39 -5.30 5.94
C SER A 118 -8.80 -5.30 5.36
N GLY A 119 -8.96 -5.72 4.10
CA GLY A 119 -10.24 -5.80 3.43
C GLY A 119 -11.25 -6.72 4.13
N ASP A 120 -10.81 -7.91 4.51
CA ASP A 120 -11.61 -8.89 5.23
C ASP A 120 -12.05 -8.38 6.59
N SER A 121 -11.14 -7.73 7.33
CA SER A 121 -11.43 -7.20 8.66
C SER A 121 -12.49 -6.10 8.58
N LEU A 122 -12.37 -5.19 7.60
CA LEU A 122 -13.38 -4.14 7.35
C LEU A 122 -14.73 -4.74 6.95
N SER A 123 -14.75 -5.70 6.02
CA SER A 123 -15.98 -6.34 5.56
C SER A 123 -16.72 -7.04 6.71
N LYS A 124 -15.99 -7.70 7.62
CA LYS A 124 -16.52 -8.38 8.81
C LYS A 124 -17.00 -7.40 9.88
N SER A 125 -16.37 -6.23 10.04
CA SER A 125 -16.79 -5.22 11.01
C SER A 125 -17.92 -4.31 10.52
N SER A 126 -18.30 -4.41 9.24
CA SER A 126 -19.34 -3.55 8.65
C SER A 126 -20.73 -3.82 9.21
N ASN A 127 -21.53 -2.76 9.36
CA ASN A 127 -22.90 -2.89 9.85
C ASN A 127 -23.76 -3.62 8.81
N ALA A 128 -24.47 -4.67 9.21
CA ALA A 128 -25.36 -5.43 8.33
C ALA A 128 -26.40 -4.56 7.61
N ARG A 129 -26.83 -3.44 8.22
CA ARG A 129 -27.77 -2.49 7.61
C ARG A 129 -27.22 -1.75 6.39
N TRP A 130 -25.90 -1.70 6.23
CA TRP A 130 -25.27 -1.09 5.05
C TRP A 130 -25.14 -2.09 3.89
N LYS A 131 -25.38 -3.37 4.14
CA LYS A 131 -25.30 -4.42 3.12
C LYS A 131 -26.62 -4.51 2.35
N ILE A 132 -26.53 -4.39 1.02
CA ILE A 132 -27.68 -4.49 0.13
C ILE A 132 -28.23 -5.93 0.22
N TYR A 133 -29.48 -6.06 0.69
CA TYR A 133 -30.12 -7.36 0.97
C TYR A 133 -29.28 -8.30 1.85
N ASN A 134 -28.53 -7.75 2.82
CA ASN A 134 -27.60 -8.50 3.65
C ASN A 134 -26.49 -9.25 2.86
N ARG A 135 -26.16 -8.77 1.65
CA ARG A 135 -25.11 -9.33 0.79
C ARG A 135 -23.97 -8.35 0.63
N GLU A 136 -22.77 -8.90 0.48
CA GLU A 136 -21.59 -8.13 0.12
C GLU A 136 -21.64 -7.78 -1.37
N VAL A 137 -21.64 -6.48 -1.69
CA VAL A 137 -21.53 -6.02 -3.07
C VAL A 137 -20.08 -5.62 -3.33
N LYS A 138 -19.48 -6.20 -4.37
CA LYS A 138 -18.09 -5.98 -4.74
C LYS A 138 -18.03 -5.07 -5.96
N LEU A 139 -17.24 -4.02 -5.87
CA LEU A 139 -16.86 -3.15 -6.98
C LEU A 139 -15.56 -3.67 -7.59
N ILE A 140 -15.47 -3.63 -8.91
CA ILE A 140 -14.28 -4.03 -9.65
C ILE A 140 -13.90 -2.85 -10.55
N ASP A 141 -12.67 -2.39 -10.42
CA ASP A 141 -12.15 -1.31 -11.26
C ASP A 141 -10.68 -1.56 -11.59
N GLY A 142 -10.30 -1.19 -12.80
CA GLY A 142 -8.95 -1.35 -13.34
C GLY A 142 -8.27 0.01 -13.54
N THR A 143 -7.00 0.08 -13.17
CA THR A 143 -6.15 1.25 -13.42
C THR A 143 -4.78 0.84 -13.94
N SER A 144 -4.05 1.79 -14.53
CA SER A 144 -2.68 1.57 -15.00
C SER A 144 -1.70 2.40 -14.17
N LEU A 145 -0.57 1.77 -13.82
CA LEU A 145 0.51 2.33 -13.03
C LEU A 145 1.81 2.28 -13.84
N THR A 146 2.63 3.31 -13.72
CA THR A 146 3.99 3.30 -14.25
C THR A 146 4.95 2.64 -13.26
N MET A 147 5.84 1.79 -13.75
CA MET A 147 6.85 1.11 -12.95
C MET A 147 8.23 1.77 -13.12
N ALA A 148 9.16 1.45 -12.23
CA ALA A 148 10.55 1.86 -12.39
C ALA A 148 11.14 1.24 -13.67
N ASP A 149 11.90 2.03 -14.44
CA ASP A 149 12.52 1.57 -15.68
C ASP A 149 13.69 0.63 -15.37
N SER A 150 13.39 -0.66 -15.33
CA SER A 150 14.36 -1.76 -15.19
C SER A 150 14.07 -2.82 -16.23
N GLU A 151 15.09 -3.59 -16.62
CA GLU A 151 14.93 -4.69 -17.60
C GLU A 151 13.87 -5.71 -17.15
N GLU A 152 13.86 -6.05 -15.86
CA GLU A 152 12.86 -6.95 -15.27
C GLU A 152 11.44 -6.39 -15.42
N ASN A 153 11.24 -5.12 -15.09
CA ASN A 153 9.93 -4.47 -15.22
C ASN A 153 9.54 -4.31 -16.69
N GLN A 154 10.45 -3.97 -17.60
CA GLN A 154 10.13 -3.86 -19.03
C GLN A 154 9.74 -5.21 -19.63
N SER A 155 10.40 -6.30 -19.21
CA SER A 155 10.04 -7.64 -19.66
C SER A 155 8.66 -8.07 -19.16
N ARG A 156 8.28 -7.70 -17.93
CA ARG A 156 7.01 -8.11 -17.31
C ARG A 156 5.85 -7.18 -17.62
N TYR A 157 6.12 -5.88 -17.72
CA TYR A 157 5.15 -4.78 -17.82
C TYR A 157 5.55 -3.86 -18.98
N PRO A 158 5.45 -4.29 -20.24
CA PRO A 158 6.03 -3.55 -21.36
C PRO A 158 5.46 -2.13 -21.50
N GLN A 159 6.30 -1.20 -21.94
CA GLN A 159 5.93 0.19 -22.28
C GLN A 159 4.92 0.31 -23.45
N HIS A 160 4.43 1.52 -23.69
CA HIS A 160 3.42 1.79 -24.73
C HIS A 160 3.96 1.57 -26.16
N ASP A 161 3.16 1.00 -27.07
CA ASP A 161 3.59 0.69 -28.46
C ASP A 161 3.97 1.94 -29.27
N ALA A 162 3.34 3.08 -28.99
CA ALA A 162 3.68 4.35 -29.60
C ALA A 162 5.04 4.93 -29.13
N GLN A 163 5.63 4.37 -28.07
CA GLN A 163 6.94 4.78 -27.56
C GLN A 163 8.02 3.87 -28.15
N LYS A 164 9.12 4.47 -28.62
CA LYS A 164 10.30 3.70 -29.05
C LYS A 164 10.85 2.88 -27.88
N ALA A 165 11.40 1.70 -28.16
CA ALA A 165 12.02 0.87 -27.13
C ALA A 165 13.04 1.68 -26.30
N GLY A 166 12.90 1.65 -24.96
CA GLY A 166 13.75 2.40 -24.03
C GLY A 166 13.39 3.88 -23.88
N ALA A 167 12.34 4.36 -24.55
CA ALA A 167 11.85 5.75 -24.45
C ALA A 167 10.54 5.87 -23.66
N GLY A 168 10.09 4.79 -23.02
CA GLY A 168 8.85 4.73 -22.27
C GLY A 168 9.00 3.96 -20.96
N PHE A 169 8.23 4.33 -19.94
CA PHE A 169 8.20 3.59 -18.69
C PHE A 169 7.41 2.28 -18.84
N PRO A 170 7.78 1.22 -18.11
CA PRO A 170 6.98 0.02 -18.03
C PRO A 170 5.60 0.32 -17.42
N ILE A 171 4.55 -0.32 -17.92
CA ILE A 171 3.15 -0.06 -17.52
C ILE A 171 2.49 -1.34 -17.01
N MET A 172 2.08 -1.30 -15.75
CA MET A 172 1.36 -2.36 -15.05
C MET A 172 -0.12 -2.01 -14.97
N ARG A 173 -1.00 -2.96 -15.26
CA ARG A 173 -2.42 -2.88 -14.91
C ARG A 173 -2.64 -3.44 -13.52
N LEU A 174 -3.37 -2.71 -12.69
CA LEU A 174 -3.87 -3.13 -11.38
C LEU A 174 -5.39 -3.21 -11.46
N VAL A 175 -5.97 -4.34 -11.07
CA VAL A 175 -7.42 -4.53 -10.93
C VAL A 175 -7.71 -4.76 -9.47
N ALA A 176 -8.50 -3.88 -8.86
CA ALA A 176 -8.88 -3.98 -7.46
C ALA A 176 -10.32 -4.49 -7.31
N ILE A 177 -10.54 -5.34 -6.31
CA ILE A 177 -11.86 -5.76 -5.84
C ILE A 177 -12.11 -5.05 -4.52
N MET A 178 -13.13 -4.22 -4.48
CA MET A 178 -13.45 -3.37 -3.33
C MET A 178 -14.83 -3.71 -2.78
N SER A 179 -15.01 -3.59 -1.47
CA SER A 179 -16.34 -3.62 -0.87
C SER A 179 -17.08 -2.31 -1.20
N LEU A 180 -18.29 -2.38 -1.76
CA LEU A 180 -19.16 -1.21 -1.89
C LEU A 180 -19.56 -0.66 -0.51
N THR A 181 -19.68 -1.53 0.49
CA THR A 181 -20.13 -1.19 1.84
C THR A 181 -19.07 -0.39 2.60
N THR A 182 -17.80 -0.81 2.52
CA THR A 182 -16.72 -0.24 3.34
C THR A 182 -15.71 0.57 2.55
N GLY A 183 -15.70 0.44 1.21
CA GLY A 183 -14.66 1.02 0.35
C GLY A 183 -13.29 0.33 0.48
N GLY A 184 -13.15 -0.70 1.32
CA GLY A 184 -11.89 -1.42 1.51
C GLY A 184 -11.56 -2.32 0.32
N ILE A 185 -10.27 -2.40 -0.04
CA ILE A 185 -9.76 -3.37 -1.02
C ILE A 185 -9.76 -4.75 -0.36
N ILE A 186 -10.50 -5.68 -0.95
CA ILE A 186 -10.62 -7.08 -0.52
C ILE A 186 -9.50 -7.90 -1.14
N ASP A 187 -9.25 -7.68 -2.42
CA ASP A 187 -8.24 -8.41 -3.19
C ASP A 187 -7.86 -7.59 -4.42
N TYR A 188 -6.75 -7.95 -5.07
CA TYR A 188 -6.31 -7.31 -6.29
C TYR A 188 -5.49 -8.26 -7.16
N ALA A 189 -5.43 -7.96 -8.45
CA ALA A 189 -4.52 -8.60 -9.40
C ALA A 189 -3.72 -7.57 -10.16
N VAL A 190 -2.49 -7.94 -10.52
CA VAL A 190 -1.61 -7.14 -11.35
C VAL A 190 -1.19 -7.89 -12.60
N GLY A 191 -1.00 -7.18 -13.70
CA GLY A 191 -0.51 -7.76 -14.94
C GLY A 191 0.03 -6.70 -15.91
N ALA A 192 0.54 -7.13 -17.05
CA ALA A 192 0.92 -6.21 -18.12
C ALA A 192 -0.28 -5.38 -18.58
N TYR A 193 -0.07 -4.13 -18.99
CA TYR A 193 -1.17 -3.32 -19.52
C TYR A 193 -1.65 -3.76 -20.91
N LYS A 194 -0.79 -4.47 -21.68
CA LYS A 194 -1.08 -4.99 -23.02
C LYS A 194 -0.77 -6.48 -23.14
N GLY A 195 -1.30 -7.11 -24.20
CA GLY A 195 -1.09 -8.54 -24.48
C GLY A 195 -2.35 -9.40 -24.27
N LYS A 196 -2.26 -10.67 -24.64
CA LYS A 196 -3.35 -11.64 -24.43
C LYS A 196 -3.47 -12.00 -22.95
N GLY A 197 -4.69 -12.07 -22.43
CA GLY A 197 -4.95 -12.46 -21.04
C GLY A 197 -4.63 -11.36 -20.02
N THR A 198 -4.43 -10.12 -20.45
CA THR A 198 -4.05 -9.02 -19.56
C THR A 198 -5.15 -7.99 -19.32
N GLY A 199 -6.30 -8.15 -19.98
CA GLY A 199 -7.48 -7.31 -19.74
C GLY A 199 -8.09 -7.53 -18.35
N GLU A 200 -8.93 -6.59 -17.91
CA GLU A 200 -9.49 -6.59 -16.56
C GLU A 200 -10.22 -7.88 -16.20
N HIS A 201 -11.08 -8.39 -17.09
CA HIS A 201 -11.76 -9.68 -16.89
C HIS A 201 -10.82 -10.89 -16.83
N ALA A 202 -9.65 -10.82 -17.47
CA ALA A 202 -8.66 -11.90 -17.40
C ALA A 202 -7.92 -11.87 -16.05
N LEU A 203 -7.56 -10.69 -15.56
CA LEU A 203 -6.94 -10.51 -14.24
C LEU A 203 -7.92 -10.83 -13.10
N LEU A 204 -9.18 -10.44 -13.24
CA LEU A 204 -10.24 -10.76 -12.27
C LEU A 204 -10.43 -12.27 -12.08
N ARG A 205 -10.20 -13.08 -13.12
CA ARG A 205 -10.29 -14.55 -13.01
C ARG A 205 -9.15 -15.17 -12.22
N GLN A 206 -8.09 -14.41 -11.92
CA GLN A 206 -6.94 -14.86 -11.14
C GLN A 206 -7.12 -14.61 -9.64
N THR A 207 -8.08 -13.77 -9.25
CA THR A 207 -8.37 -13.46 -7.84
C THR A 207 -9.37 -14.46 -7.24
N PRO A 208 -9.00 -15.24 -6.21
CA PRO A 208 -9.89 -16.20 -5.57
C PRO A 208 -11.14 -15.55 -4.96
N SER A 209 -11.03 -14.29 -4.56
CA SER A 209 -12.07 -13.52 -3.88
C SER A 209 -13.29 -13.18 -4.74
N VAL A 210 -13.34 -13.61 -6.01
CA VAL A 210 -14.46 -13.39 -6.94
C VAL A 210 -15.45 -14.55 -6.93
N ILE A 211 -15.02 -15.73 -6.46
CA ILE A 211 -15.83 -16.96 -6.33
C ILE A 211 -16.36 -17.06 -4.90
#